data_AF-A0A5J4VJY3-F1
#
_entry.id   AF-A0A5J4VJY3-F1
#
_cell.length_a   1.000
_cell.length_b   1.000
_cell.length_c   1.000
_cell.angle_alpha   90.00
_cell.angle_beta   90.00
_cell.angle_gamma   90.00
#
_symmetry.space_group_name_H-M   'P 1'
#
loop_
_entity.id
_entity.type
_entity.pdbx_description
1 polymer ?
#
loop_
_entity_poly.entity_id
_entity_poly.type
_entity_poly.pdbx_seq_one_letter_code
_entity_poly.pdbx_strand_id
1 'polypeptide(L)'
;MKFIDLNSITRHLLQIVEGTEKEKQEIIRLKEQICEKQPFPVLLQLIEHSDINIVSDTICSIYNLLRSQTNTTQSNSQHPQFEIISSAGGIEKLYKLFSRNDQDKNVKDKAALCIEKNQDKDTEDEEDQKEYEEDEDEVKKILNQTD
;
A
#
# COMPACT_ATOMS: atom_id res chain seq x y z
N MET A 1 7.94 -47.51 -5.65
CA MET A 1 8.29 -46.08 -5.48
C MET A 1 7.39 -45.31 -6.43
N LYS A 2 6.36 -44.60 -5.94
CA LYS A 2 5.47 -43.82 -6.82
C LYS A 2 6.26 -42.62 -7.32
N PHE A 3 6.62 -42.60 -8.60
CA PHE A 3 7.16 -41.41 -9.24
C PHE A 3 6.11 -40.31 -9.12
N ILE A 4 6.48 -39.18 -8.51
CA ILE A 4 5.59 -38.04 -8.41
C ILE A 4 5.54 -37.41 -9.81
N ASP A 5 4.35 -37.29 -10.39
CA ASP A 5 4.15 -36.64 -11.69
C ASP A 5 4.40 -35.13 -11.53
N LEU A 6 5.52 -34.65 -12.09
CA LEU A 6 5.92 -33.26 -12.04
C LEU A 6 4.82 -32.33 -12.61
N ASN A 7 4.09 -32.78 -13.63
CA ASN A 7 2.98 -32.00 -14.19
C ASN A 7 1.82 -31.85 -13.21
N SER A 8 1.53 -32.88 -12.40
CA SER A 8 0.49 -32.84 -11.37
C SER A 8 0.86 -31.86 -10.25
N ILE A 9 2.15 -31.82 -9.84
CA ILE A 9 2.65 -30.84 -8.88
C ILE A 9 2.52 -29.42 -9.44
N THR A 10 3.02 -29.19 -10.65
CA THR A 10 2.99 -27.86 -11.28
C THR A 10 1.57 -27.31 -11.39
N ARG A 11 0.59 -28.14 -11.77
CA ARG A 11 -0.82 -27.72 -11.82
C ARG A 11 -1.39 -27.37 -10.45
N HIS A 12 -1.08 -28.14 -9.41
CA HIS A 12 -1.53 -27.81 -8.04
C HIS A 12 -0.92 -26.50 -7.55
N LEU A 13 0.37 -26.27 -7.80
CA LEU A 13 1.02 -25.01 -7.44
C LEU A 13 0.39 -23.82 -8.17
N LEU A 14 0.12 -23.96 -9.47
CA LEU A 14 -0.54 -22.92 -10.25
C LEU A 14 -1.93 -22.60 -9.69
N GLN A 15 -2.73 -23.62 -9.37
CA GLN A 15 -4.06 -23.44 -8.79
C GLN A 15 -4.03 -22.72 -7.43
N ILE A 16 -3.03 -23.02 -6.59
CA ILE A 16 -2.84 -22.32 -5.31
C ILE A 16 -2.52 -20.84 -5.57
N VAL A 17 -1.57 -20.56 -6.47
CA VAL A 17 -1.17 -19.19 -6.82
C VAL A 17 -2.34 -18.39 -7.39
N GLU A 18 -3.08 -18.95 -8.35
CA GLU A 18 -4.28 -18.33 -8.92
C GLU A 18 -5.35 -18.05 -7.86
N GLY A 19 -5.54 -18.98 -6.92
CA GLY A 19 -6.42 -18.80 -5.76
C GLY A 19 -6.01 -17.61 -4.89
N THR A 20 -4.72 -17.52 -4.56
CA THR A 20 -4.19 -16.41 -3.73
C THR A 20 -4.27 -15.06 -4.43
N GLU A 21 -4.05 -15.01 -5.75
CA GLU A 21 -4.17 -13.75 -6.50
C GLU A 21 -5.63 -13.30 -6.57
N LYS A 22 -6.57 -14.23 -6.76
CA LYS A 22 -8.00 -13.91 -6.73
C LYS A 22 -8.44 -13.34 -5.38
N GLU A 23 -7.98 -13.91 -4.27
CA GLU A 23 -8.26 -13.40 -2.92
C GLU A 23 -7.69 -11.99 -2.72
N LYS A 24 -6.47 -11.76 -3.20
CA LYS A 24 -5.84 -10.43 -3.16
C LYS A 24 -6.64 -9.40 -3.95
N GLN A 25 -7.11 -9.74 -5.15
CA GLN A 25 -7.93 -8.85 -5.97
C GLN A 25 -9.28 -8.51 -5.31
N GLU A 26 -9.93 -9.49 -4.66
CA GLU A 26 -11.17 -9.22 -3.92
C GLU A 26 -10.95 -8.30 -2.71
N ILE A 27 -9.82 -8.47 -1.99
CA ILE A 27 -9.44 -7.55 -0.90
C ILE A 27 -9.24 -6.12 -1.43
N ILE A 28 -8.59 -5.96 -2.59
CA ILE A 28 -8.39 -4.65 -3.21
C ILE A 28 -9.75 -4.00 -3.52
N ARG A 29 -10.64 -4.74 -4.20
CA ARG A 29 -12.00 -4.28 -4.54
C ARG A 29 -12.81 -3.85 -3.33
N LEU A 30 -12.81 -4.63 -2.24
CA LEU A 30 -13.52 -4.28 -1.01
C LEU A 30 -13.00 -2.98 -0.40
N LYS A 31 -11.69 -2.74 -0.47
CA LYS A 31 -11.09 -1.50 0.04
C LYS A 31 -11.43 -0.30 -0.81
N GLU A 32 -11.48 -0.44 -2.14
CA GLU A 32 -11.96 0.63 -3.03
C GLU A 32 -13.39 1.04 -2.65
N GLN A 33 -14.29 0.08 -2.46
CA GLN A 33 -15.67 0.34 -2.01
C GLN A 33 -15.75 1.04 -0.65
N ILE A 34 -14.84 0.71 0.28
CA ILE A 34 -14.74 1.40 1.57
C ILE A 34 -14.28 2.85 1.36
N CYS A 35 -13.32 3.08 0.46
CA CYS A 35 -12.77 4.41 0.21
C CYS A 35 -13.75 5.34 -0.52
N GLU A 36 -14.64 4.79 -1.35
CA GLU A 36 -15.78 5.54 -1.93
C GLU A 36 -16.67 6.17 -0.85
N LYS A 37 -16.74 5.58 0.35
CA LYS A 37 -17.50 6.12 1.49
C LYS A 37 -16.79 7.26 2.22
N GLN A 38 -15.61 7.67 1.76
CA GLN A 38 -14.80 8.74 2.37
C GLN A 38 -14.59 8.51 3.88
N PRO A 39 -13.93 7.39 4.28
CA PRO A 39 -13.81 7.02 5.68
C PRO A 39 -12.79 7.89 6.44
N PHE A 40 -11.81 8.46 5.73
CA PHE A 40 -10.67 9.15 6.34
C PHE A 40 -11.04 10.32 7.24
N PRO A 41 -11.96 11.25 6.88
CA PRO A 41 -12.37 12.32 7.79
C PRO A 41 -12.91 11.82 9.13
N VAL A 42 -13.68 10.72 9.13
CA VAL A 42 -14.24 10.12 10.36
C VAL A 42 -13.15 9.41 11.15
N LEU A 43 -12.31 8.60 10.49
CA LEU A 43 -11.20 7.92 11.13
C LEU A 43 -10.21 8.92 11.76
N LEU A 44 -9.94 10.04 11.11
CA LEU A 44 -9.11 11.12 11.64
C LEU A 44 -9.74 11.86 12.84
N GLN A 45 -11.03 11.70 13.12
CA GLN A 45 -11.62 12.17 14.38
C GLN A 45 -11.42 11.13 15.48
N LEU A 46 -11.53 9.84 15.14
CA LEU A 46 -11.41 8.74 16.10
C LEU A 46 -9.99 8.55 16.64
N ILE A 47 -8.94 9.01 15.93
CA ILE A 47 -7.56 8.98 16.45
C ILE A 47 -7.33 9.91 17.66
N GLU A 48 -8.21 10.89 17.88
CA GLU A 48 -8.15 11.79 19.04
C GLU A 48 -9.03 11.30 20.20
N HIS A 49 -9.61 10.10 20.09
CA HIS A 49 -10.43 9.52 21.13
C HIS A 49 -9.62 9.23 22.41
N SER A 50 -10.29 9.25 23.56
CA SER A 50 -9.68 8.98 24.87
C SER A 50 -9.43 7.49 25.11
N ASP A 51 -10.30 6.64 24.58
CA ASP A 51 -10.14 5.18 24.61
C ASP A 51 -9.01 4.73 23.67
N ILE A 52 -7.98 4.14 24.25
CA ILE A 52 -6.77 3.67 23.56
C ILE A 52 -7.10 2.54 22.58
N ASN A 53 -8.09 1.69 22.86
CA ASN A 53 -8.47 0.61 21.96
C ASN A 53 -9.08 1.17 20.67
N ILE A 54 -9.94 2.20 20.81
CA ILE A 54 -10.54 2.89 19.66
C ILE A 54 -9.44 3.54 18.82
N VAL A 55 -8.46 4.20 19.45
CA VAL A 55 -7.33 4.81 18.75
C VAL A 55 -6.50 3.75 18.01
N SER A 56 -6.20 2.61 18.66
CA SER A 56 -5.46 1.49 18.08
C SER A 56 -6.16 0.89 16.85
N ASP A 57 -7.45 0.58 16.96
CA ASP A 57 -8.23 0.01 15.85
C ASP A 57 -8.33 1.00 14.69
N THR A 58 -8.46 2.29 15.01
CA THR A 58 -8.53 3.37 14.03
C THR A 58 -7.22 3.50 13.25
N ILE A 59 -6.08 3.59 13.93
CA ILE A 59 -4.78 3.74 13.24
C ILE A 59 -4.43 2.48 12.43
N CYS A 60 -4.78 1.30 12.92
CA CYS A 60 -4.64 0.06 12.15
C CYS A 60 -5.49 0.08 10.88
N SER A 61 -6.72 0.59 10.97
CA SER A 61 -7.62 0.74 9.82
C SER A 61 -7.06 1.72 8.79
N ILE A 62 -6.60 2.90 9.22
CA ILE A 62 -5.95 3.89 8.34
C ILE A 62 -4.74 3.26 7.65
N TYR A 63 -3.82 2.64 8.40
CA TYR A 63 -2.65 1.98 7.85
C TYR A 63 -3.00 0.90 6.81
N ASN A 64 -4.01 0.07 7.10
CA ASN A 64 -4.42 -1.02 6.21
C ASN A 64 -5.07 -0.51 4.92
N LEU A 65 -5.81 0.60 4.97
CA LEU A 65 -6.39 1.22 3.78
C LEU A 65 -5.32 1.84 2.89
N LEU A 66 -4.31 2.48 3.49
CA LEU A 66 -3.18 3.07 2.78
C LEU A 66 -2.22 2.03 2.19
N ARG A 67 -1.99 0.90 2.87
CA ARG A 67 -1.04 -0.14 2.41
C ARG A 67 -1.51 -0.92 1.17
N SER A 68 -2.81 -1.01 0.91
CA SER A 68 -3.37 -1.77 -0.22
C SER A 68 -3.15 -1.15 -1.60
N GLN A 69 -2.81 0.13 -1.66
CA GLN A 69 -2.83 0.89 -2.92
C GLN A 69 -1.58 0.73 -3.77
N THR A 70 -0.58 -0.03 -3.30
CA THR A 70 0.77 -0.03 -3.89
C THR A 70 0.97 -1.02 -5.04
N ASN A 71 -0.06 -1.70 -5.57
CA ASN A 71 0.15 -2.80 -6.52
C ASN A 71 -0.74 -2.85 -7.78
N THR A 72 -1.71 -1.94 -7.97
CA THR A 72 -2.70 -2.12 -9.07
C THR A 72 -2.91 -0.96 -10.03
N THR A 73 -2.28 0.20 -9.86
CA THR A 73 -2.46 1.26 -10.86
C THR A 73 -1.25 2.16 -10.91
N GLN A 74 -0.49 2.03 -12.00
CA GLN A 74 0.17 3.10 -12.73
C GLN A 74 0.76 4.21 -11.85
N SER A 75 2.08 4.11 -11.65
CA SER A 75 3.02 4.92 -10.86
C SER A 75 2.85 6.44 -10.80
N ASN A 76 1.88 7.07 -11.46
CA ASN A 76 1.86 8.52 -11.68
C ASN A 76 0.55 9.23 -11.28
N SER A 77 -0.39 8.59 -10.58
CA SER A 77 -1.52 9.33 -10.01
C SER A 77 -1.34 9.54 -8.51
N GLN A 78 -1.14 10.79 -8.10
CA GLN A 78 -1.30 11.24 -6.72
C GLN A 78 -2.49 10.52 -6.09
N HIS A 79 -2.22 9.63 -5.13
CA HIS A 79 -3.27 8.82 -4.51
C HIS A 79 -4.28 9.74 -3.79
N PRO A 80 -5.56 9.79 -4.23
CA PRO A 80 -6.54 10.74 -3.72
C PRO A 80 -6.72 10.69 -2.20
N GLN A 81 -6.45 9.53 -1.60
CA GLN A 81 -6.61 9.29 -0.18
C GLN A 81 -5.58 10.03 0.67
N PHE A 82 -4.34 10.16 0.20
CA PHE A 82 -3.32 10.94 0.89
C PHE A 82 -3.61 12.44 0.81
N GLU A 83 -4.16 12.91 -0.31
CA GLU A 83 -4.67 14.29 -0.40
C GLU A 83 -5.85 14.54 0.55
N ILE A 84 -6.77 13.59 0.67
CA ILE A 84 -7.89 13.67 1.63
C ILE A 84 -7.35 13.71 3.07
N ILE A 85 -6.37 12.87 3.41
CA ILE A 85 -5.75 12.89 4.75
C ILE A 85 -5.05 14.23 5.00
N SER A 86 -4.28 14.71 4.04
CA SER A 86 -3.53 15.96 4.16
C SER A 86 -4.47 17.17 4.27
N SER A 87 -5.44 17.29 3.38
CA SER A 87 -6.43 18.38 3.37
C SER A 87 -7.33 18.41 4.60
N ALA A 88 -7.55 17.25 5.25
CA ALA A 88 -8.27 17.16 6.52
C ALA A 88 -7.42 17.48 7.76
N GLY A 89 -6.16 17.94 7.59
CA GLY A 89 -5.22 18.15 8.70
C GLY A 89 -4.78 16.84 9.37
N GLY A 90 -4.94 15.71 8.68
CA GLY A 90 -4.69 14.39 9.22
C GLY A 90 -3.23 14.15 9.58
N ILE A 91 -2.29 14.77 8.84
CA ILE A 91 -0.85 14.66 9.13
C ILE A 91 -0.52 15.21 10.51
N GLU A 92 -1.03 16.40 10.85
CA GLU A 92 -0.80 17.01 12.17
C GLU A 92 -1.38 16.15 13.29
N LYS A 93 -2.56 15.57 13.07
CA LYS A 93 -3.17 14.65 14.03
C LYS A 93 -2.39 13.35 14.19
N LEU A 94 -1.82 12.80 13.12
CA LEU A 94 -0.94 11.63 13.16
C LEU A 94 0.36 11.95 13.93
N TYR A 95 0.96 13.12 13.71
CA TYR A 95 2.13 13.57 14.48
C TYR A 95 1.83 13.73 15.97
N LYS A 96 0.67 14.31 16.29
CA LYS A 96 0.20 14.45 17.67
C LYS A 96 0.01 13.07 18.32
N LEU A 97 -0.58 12.11 17.60
CA LEU A 97 -0.76 10.74 18.06
C LEU A 97 0.60 10.05 18.31
N PHE A 98 1.53 10.16 17.36
CA PHE A 98 2.90 9.62 17.49
C PHE A 98 3.62 10.17 18.74
N SER A 99 3.41 11.45 19.04
CA SER A 99 4.08 12.16 20.14
C SER A 99 3.45 11.93 21.52
N ARG A 100 2.29 11.25 21.60
CA ARG A 100 1.60 10.99 22.87
C ARG A 100 2.34 9.96 23.74
N ASN A 101 2.51 10.22 25.02
CA ASN A 101 3.19 9.29 25.94
C ASN A 101 2.32 8.12 26.43
N ASP A 102 1.00 8.25 26.32
CA ASP A 102 0.01 7.27 26.80
C ASP A 102 -0.37 6.21 25.74
N GLN A 103 0.28 6.24 24.57
CA GLN A 103 0.03 5.30 23.48
C GLN A 103 1.06 4.17 23.47
N ASP A 104 0.61 2.99 23.04
CA ASP A 104 1.49 1.84 22.88
C ASP A 104 2.47 2.03 21.70
N LYS A 105 3.49 1.16 21.65
CA LYS A 105 4.50 1.22 20.60
C LYS A 105 3.89 0.97 19.21
N ASN A 106 2.93 0.05 19.11
CA ASN A 106 2.34 -0.35 17.84
C ASN A 106 1.55 0.81 17.17
N VAL A 107 0.78 1.56 17.95
CA VAL A 107 0.07 2.76 17.51
C VAL A 107 1.05 3.80 16.99
N LYS A 108 2.15 4.05 17.71
CA LYS A 108 3.19 5.00 17.30
C LYS A 108 3.87 4.56 16.02
N ASP A 109 4.28 3.31 15.93
CA ASP A 109 4.93 2.75 14.74
C ASP A 109 4.01 2.88 13.51
N LYS A 110 2.71 2.58 13.66
CA LYS A 110 1.73 2.75 12.58
C LYS A 110 1.48 4.21 12.21
N ALA A 111 1.41 5.11 13.19
CA ALA A 111 1.29 6.54 12.94
C ALA A 111 2.51 7.06 12.16
N ALA A 112 3.72 6.64 12.53
CA ALA A 112 4.95 6.97 11.81
C ALA A 112 4.94 6.46 10.37
N LEU A 113 4.57 5.19 10.15
CA LEU A 113 4.46 4.62 8.80
C LEU A 113 3.40 5.33 7.94
N CYS A 114 2.30 5.78 8.54
CA CYS A 114 1.31 6.59 7.83
C CYS A 114 1.84 7.98 7.46
N ILE A 115 2.69 8.58 8.30
CA ILE A 115 3.33 9.88 8.04
C ILE A 115 4.38 9.75 6.94
N GLU A 116 5.28 8.77 7.05
CA GLU A 116 6.36 8.49 6.09
C GLU A 116 5.81 8.31 4.68
N LYS A 117 4.78 7.46 4.52
CA LYS A 117 4.12 7.26 3.22
C LYS A 117 3.44 8.50 2.64
N ASN A 118 3.12 9.50 3.46
CA ASN A 118 2.65 10.79 2.95
C ASN A 118 3.79 11.68 2.44
N GLN A 119 5.02 11.45 2.92
CA GLN A 119 6.25 12.22 2.64
C GLN A 119 7.13 11.59 1.56
N ASP A 120 7.06 10.27 1.32
CA ASP A 120 7.79 9.56 0.25
C ASP A 120 7.45 10.05 -1.18
N LYS A 121 6.49 11.00 -1.29
CA LYS A 121 6.18 11.78 -2.50
C LYS A 121 7.38 12.49 -3.13
N ASP A 122 8.49 12.65 -2.41
CA ASP A 122 9.63 13.47 -2.86
C ASP A 122 10.87 12.65 -3.30
N THR A 123 10.85 11.30 -3.26
CA THR A 123 12.09 10.50 -3.44
C THR A 123 12.07 9.40 -4.51
N GLU A 124 10.91 8.96 -5.01
CA GLU A 124 10.86 7.84 -5.99
C GLU A 124 10.90 8.29 -7.47
N ASP A 125 10.89 9.60 -7.75
CA ASP A 125 10.72 10.11 -9.11
C ASP A 125 12.01 10.10 -9.99
N GLU A 126 13.21 9.91 -9.44
CA GLU A 126 14.47 10.06 -10.23
C GLU A 126 15.27 8.77 -10.48
N GLU A 127 15.13 7.72 -9.67
CA GLU A 127 15.93 6.49 -9.82
C GLU A 127 15.24 5.45 -10.72
N ASP A 128 13.94 5.22 -10.53
CA ASP A 128 13.20 4.23 -11.33
C ASP A 128 13.09 4.65 -12.82
N GLN A 129 12.91 5.94 -13.11
CA GLN A 129 12.80 6.41 -14.51
C GLN A 129 14.10 6.24 -15.32
N LYS A 130 15.27 6.30 -14.67
CA LYS A 130 16.56 6.09 -15.36
C LYS A 130 16.83 4.61 -15.65
N GLU A 131 16.45 3.72 -14.74
CA GLU A 131 16.64 2.27 -14.94
C GLU A 131 15.74 1.75 -16.08
N TYR A 132 14.50 2.25 -16.18
CA TYR A 132 13.59 1.88 -17.28
C TYR A 132 14.00 2.43 -18.65
N GLU A 133 14.60 3.63 -18.73
CA GLU A 133 15.09 4.16 -20.01
C GLU A 133 16.37 3.44 -20.49
N GLU A 134 17.27 3.06 -19.59
CA GLU A 134 18.49 2.30 -19.93
C GLU A 134 18.17 0.90 -20.46
N ASP A 135 17.22 0.20 -19.84
CA ASP A 135 16.78 -1.14 -20.27
C ASP A 135 16.08 -1.10 -21.64
N GLU A 136 15.27 -0.08 -21.93
CA GLU A 136 14.58 0.03 -23.23
C GLU A 136 15.57 0.31 -24.38
N ASP A 137 16.59 1.13 -24.12
CA ASP A 137 17.65 1.41 -25.08
C ASP A 137 18.55 0.19 -25.32
N GLU A 138 18.84 -0.61 -24.28
CA GLU A 138 19.59 -1.86 -24.43
C GLU A 138 18.81 -2.90 -25.25
N VAL A 139 17.50 -3.04 -25.01
CA VAL A 139 16.63 -3.94 -25.79
C VAL A 139 16.52 -3.50 -27.25
N LYS A 140 16.35 -2.22 -27.54
CA LYS A 140 16.33 -1.69 -28.92
C LYS A 140 17.66 -1.93 -29.64
N LYS A 141 18.77 -1.84 -28.92
CA LYS A 141 20.10 -2.08 -29.47
C LYS A 141 20.32 -3.55 -29.85
N ILE A 142 19.80 -4.48 -29.06
CA ILE A 142 19.86 -5.92 -29.35
C ILE A 142 19.01 -6.27 -30.58
N LEU A 143 17.78 -5.72 -30.66
CA LEU A 143 16.87 -6.01 -31.76
C LEU A 143 17.38 -5.52 -33.12
N ASN A 144 18.09 -4.39 -33.14
CA ASN A 144 18.64 -3.80 -34.37
C ASN A 144 19.97 -4.42 -34.83
N GLN A 145 20.51 -5.42 -34.12
CA GLN A 145 21.72 -6.15 -34.49
C GLN A 145 21.45 -7.53 -35.11
N THR A 146 20.18 -7.89 -35.36
CA THR A 146 19.79 -9.24 -35.81
C THR A 146 19.29 -9.29 -37.27
N ASP A 147 19.91 -8.51 -38.16
CA ASP A 147 19.77 -8.68 -39.63
C ASP A 147 21.11 -9.10 -40.26
#